data_AF-A0A9W8JM96-F1
#
_entry.id   AF-A0A9W8JM96-F1
#
_cell.length_a   1.000
_cell.length_b   1.000
_cell.length_c   1.000
_cell.angle_alpha   90.00
_cell.angle_beta   90.00
_cell.angle_gamma   90.00
#
_symmetry.space_group_name_H-M   'P 1'
#
loop_
_entity.id
_entity.type
_entity.pdbx_description
1 polymer ?
#
loop_
_entity_poly.entity_id
_entity_poly.type
_entity_poly.pdbx_seq_one_letter_code
_entity_poly.pdbx_strand_id
1 'polypeptide(L)'
;MGEEQTSRGQDSSVDGQDGLPSSTSPRRSPSGPPLSTWSIDGRSYNLFTLSLTAADPKDEPAPISCLINPLLVPFLPSPLPSRQQPPKDPSFAILPTPNKGAGMFATRSIPAGELIVVEHPALILPSSKFPDAVYEALGAALPEKRRQEMVNMADCRGREECPTVVEGVVRTNALVLELDPEGRLGEEEREIYGGRVSCINRIQS
;
A
#
# COMPACT_ATOMS: atom_id res chain seq x y z
N MET A 1 36.57 58.38 19.00
CA MET A 1 37.91 57.99 18.52
C MET A 1 38.44 56.98 19.53
N GLY A 2 38.63 55.75 19.10
CA GLY A 2 38.96 54.61 19.95
C GLY A 2 38.79 53.36 19.11
N GLU A 3 39.78 53.12 18.25
CA GLU A 3 39.89 51.93 17.42
C GLU A 3 40.31 50.76 18.31
N GLU A 4 39.52 49.69 18.34
CA GLU A 4 39.95 48.42 18.89
C GLU A 4 39.98 47.39 17.76
N GLN A 5 41.19 47.09 17.31
CA GLN A 5 41.53 46.00 16.41
C GLN A 5 41.68 44.73 17.23
N THR A 6 40.88 43.70 16.93
CA THR A 6 41.11 42.36 17.51
C THR A 6 41.16 41.30 16.41
N SER A 7 42.42 40.98 16.10
CA SER A 7 43.02 39.76 15.59
C SER A 7 42.13 38.62 15.04
N ARG A 8 42.47 38.24 13.80
CA ARG A 8 42.22 36.95 13.15
C ARG A 8 42.76 35.76 13.99
N GLY A 9 41.97 34.71 14.10
CA GLY A 9 42.42 33.31 14.30
C GLY A 9 41.62 32.45 13.32
N GLN A 10 42.24 31.99 12.24
CA GLN A 10 42.94 30.71 12.06
C GLN A 10 42.03 29.48 11.98
N ASP A 11 42.17 28.83 10.83
CA ASP A 11 41.55 27.62 10.32
C ASP A 11 41.44 26.45 11.30
N SER A 12 40.31 25.76 11.22
CA SER A 12 40.28 24.30 11.37
C SER A 12 39.21 23.74 10.44
N SER A 13 39.65 23.35 9.23
CA SER A 13 38.92 22.49 8.31
C SER A 13 38.74 21.13 8.98
N VAL A 14 37.49 20.77 9.30
CA VAL A 14 37.13 19.43 9.76
C VAL A 14 36.53 18.71 8.56
N ASP A 15 37.37 17.95 7.85
CA ASP A 15 36.94 16.94 6.89
C ASP A 15 36.29 15.78 7.64
N GLY A 16 34.99 15.93 7.93
CA GLY A 16 34.13 14.85 8.38
C GLY A 16 33.60 14.08 7.17
N GLN A 17 34.42 13.20 6.58
CA GLN A 17 33.90 12.17 5.68
C GLN A 17 33.18 11.11 6.52
N ASP A 18 31.92 11.37 6.83
CA ASP A 18 31.00 10.36 7.34
C ASP A 18 30.77 9.31 6.23
N GLY A 19 31.56 8.24 6.30
CA GLY A 19 31.37 7.04 5.51
C GLY A 19 30.01 6.41 5.82
N LEU A 20 29.02 6.71 5.00
CA LEU A 20 27.75 5.99 4.97
C LEU A 20 28.06 4.48 4.83
N PRO A 21 27.59 3.63 5.76
CA PRO A 21 27.78 2.19 5.61
C PRO A 21 26.98 1.72 4.40
N SER A 22 27.69 1.33 3.34
CA SER A 22 27.15 0.62 2.19
C SER A 22 26.73 -0.79 2.63
N SER A 23 25.58 -0.87 3.31
CA SER A 23 24.93 -2.13 3.69
C SER A 23 24.30 -2.75 2.44
N THR A 24 25.11 -3.38 1.61
CA THR A 24 24.69 -4.29 0.54
C THR A 24 24.33 -5.64 1.14
N SER A 25 23.32 -5.68 1.99
CA SER A 25 22.67 -6.96 2.28
C SER A 25 21.90 -7.37 1.02
N PRO A 26 22.05 -8.61 0.52
CA PRO A 26 21.32 -9.07 -0.66
C PRO A 26 19.82 -9.01 -0.36
N ARG A 27 19.11 -8.07 -1.01
CA ARG A 27 17.65 -7.98 -0.94
C ARG A 27 17.08 -9.28 -1.49
N ARG A 28 16.45 -10.08 -0.62
CA ARG A 28 15.69 -11.25 -1.09
C ARG A 28 14.47 -10.72 -1.85
N SER A 29 14.41 -11.04 -3.12
CA SER A 29 13.25 -10.85 -3.98
C SER A 29 12.00 -11.48 -3.32
N PRO A 30 10.80 -10.92 -3.55
CA PRO A 30 9.56 -11.57 -3.13
C PRO A 30 9.53 -13.02 -3.61
N SER A 31 9.04 -13.90 -2.73
CA SER A 31 9.18 -15.34 -2.85
C SER A 31 8.43 -15.91 -4.06
N GLY A 32 9.12 -16.04 -5.20
CA GLY A 32 8.66 -16.81 -6.36
C GLY A 32 8.70 -16.03 -7.69
N PRO A 33 8.66 -16.73 -8.84
CA PRO A 33 8.42 -16.10 -10.13
C PRO A 33 7.05 -15.40 -10.16
N PRO A 34 6.85 -14.41 -11.03
CA PRO A 34 5.53 -13.81 -11.21
C PRO A 34 4.50 -14.87 -11.61
N LEU A 35 3.28 -14.71 -11.10
CA LEU A 35 2.14 -15.56 -11.48
C LEU A 35 1.79 -15.34 -12.95
N SER A 36 1.87 -14.09 -13.40
CA SER A 36 1.59 -13.64 -14.75
C SER A 36 2.32 -12.32 -15.03
N THR A 37 2.58 -12.04 -16.30
CA THR A 37 3.17 -10.80 -16.78
C THR A 37 2.29 -10.21 -17.87
N TRP A 38 2.06 -8.90 -17.83
CA TRP A 38 1.34 -8.15 -18.85
C TRP A 38 2.20 -7.02 -19.41
N SER A 39 1.93 -6.68 -20.66
CA SER A 39 2.47 -5.48 -21.31
C SER A 39 1.30 -4.59 -21.73
N ILE A 40 1.21 -3.39 -21.15
CA ILE A 40 0.08 -2.47 -21.30
C ILE A 40 0.66 -1.09 -21.53
N ASP A 41 0.29 -0.46 -22.65
CA ASP A 41 0.79 0.86 -23.07
C ASP A 41 2.32 0.96 -23.04
N GLY A 42 3.01 -0.10 -23.48
CA GLY A 42 4.47 -0.17 -23.51
C GLY A 42 5.13 -0.40 -22.15
N ARG A 43 4.35 -0.52 -21.06
CA ARG A 43 4.84 -0.81 -19.71
C ARG A 43 4.64 -2.27 -19.35
N SER A 44 5.60 -2.86 -18.64
CA SER A 44 5.51 -4.23 -18.16
C SER A 44 5.03 -4.26 -16.71
N TYR A 45 4.12 -5.17 -16.40
CA TYR A 45 3.62 -5.39 -15.06
C TYR A 45 3.65 -6.87 -14.71
N ASN A 46 4.07 -7.18 -13.50
CA ASN A 46 4.07 -8.53 -12.96
C ASN A 46 3.04 -8.67 -11.84
N LEU A 47 2.25 -9.74 -11.88
CA LEU A 47 1.41 -10.14 -10.76
C LEU A 47 2.20 -11.04 -9.83
N PHE A 48 2.22 -10.66 -8.55
CA PHE A 48 2.75 -11.47 -7.46
C PHE A 48 1.76 -11.51 -6.31
N THR A 49 1.91 -12.49 -5.43
CA THR A 49 1.25 -12.48 -4.12
C THR A 49 2.30 -12.22 -3.06
N LEU A 50 2.23 -11.05 -2.42
CA LEU A 50 3.00 -10.76 -1.22
C LEU A 50 2.30 -11.40 -0.02
N SER A 51 3.04 -12.03 0.87
CA SER A 51 2.47 -12.66 2.06
C SER A 51 3.04 -11.99 3.30
N LEU A 52 2.20 -11.21 4.00
CA LEU A 52 2.61 -10.64 5.29
C LEU A 52 2.62 -11.74 6.33
N THR A 53 3.77 -11.93 6.97
CA THR A 53 3.95 -12.96 7.98
C THR A 53 3.07 -12.66 9.18
N ALA A 54 2.33 -13.66 9.66
CA ALA A 54 1.56 -13.54 10.88
C ALA A 54 2.47 -13.19 12.08
N ALA A 55 1.97 -12.36 13.00
CA ALA A 55 2.68 -12.06 14.25
C ALA A 55 2.64 -13.24 15.24
N ASP A 56 1.54 -14.00 15.26
CA ASP A 56 1.40 -15.25 16.01
C ASP A 56 1.45 -16.44 15.03
N PRO A 57 2.23 -17.50 15.31
CA PRO A 57 2.26 -18.71 14.48
C PRO A 57 0.89 -19.37 14.22
N LYS A 58 -0.12 -19.09 15.06
CA LYS A 58 -1.49 -19.59 14.91
C LYS A 58 -2.32 -18.80 13.90
N ASP A 59 -1.90 -17.58 13.57
CA ASP A 59 -2.63 -16.73 12.62
C ASP A 59 -2.27 -17.10 11.18
N GLU A 60 -3.28 -17.00 10.31
CA GLU A 60 -3.05 -17.13 8.87
C GLU A 60 -2.27 -15.91 8.34
N PRO A 61 -1.31 -16.14 7.42
CA PRO A 61 -0.68 -15.05 6.67
C PRO A 61 -1.71 -14.18 5.97
N ALA A 62 -1.38 -12.91 5.73
CA ALA A 62 -2.23 -12.01 4.96
C ALA A 62 -1.66 -11.88 3.53
N PRO A 63 -2.21 -12.62 2.55
CA PRO A 63 -1.81 -12.44 1.16
C PRO A 63 -2.35 -11.13 0.60
N ILE A 64 -1.53 -10.49 -0.21
CA ILE A 64 -1.79 -9.25 -0.95
C ILE A 64 -1.48 -9.56 -2.41
N SER A 65 -2.49 -9.48 -3.26
CA SER A 65 -2.33 -9.67 -4.71
C SER A 65 -1.89 -8.34 -5.32
N CYS A 66 -0.74 -8.36 -6.00
CA CYS A 66 -0.01 -7.16 -6.37
C CYS A 66 0.34 -7.17 -7.85
N LEU A 67 -0.17 -6.21 -8.62
CA LEU A 67 0.30 -5.90 -9.96
C LEU A 67 1.32 -4.75 -9.86
N ILE A 68 2.58 -5.02 -10.14
CA ILE A 68 3.66 -4.06 -9.92
C ILE A 68 4.59 -4.03 -11.13
N ASN A 69 5.06 -2.84 -11.51
CA ASN A 69 6.13 -2.69 -12.49
C ASN A 69 7.39 -3.44 -11.97
N PRO A 70 8.01 -4.34 -12.76
CA PRO A 70 9.18 -5.10 -12.34
C PRO A 70 10.33 -4.26 -11.76
N LEU A 71 10.48 -3.02 -12.23
CA LEU A 71 11.49 -2.08 -11.73
C LEU A 71 11.27 -1.67 -10.27
N LEU A 72 10.04 -1.81 -9.75
CA LEU A 72 9.71 -1.48 -8.37
C LEU A 72 9.91 -2.64 -7.40
N VAL A 73 10.03 -3.87 -7.91
CA VAL A 73 10.19 -5.08 -7.08
C VAL A 73 11.39 -4.97 -6.12
N PRO A 74 12.57 -4.46 -6.52
CA PRO A 74 13.70 -4.29 -5.60
C PRO A 74 13.43 -3.32 -4.44
N PHE A 75 12.44 -2.43 -4.55
CA PHE A 75 12.11 -1.44 -3.53
C PHE A 75 11.10 -1.95 -2.50
N LEU A 76 10.50 -3.12 -2.73
CA LEU A 76 9.63 -3.76 -1.76
C LEU A 76 10.39 -4.07 -0.47
N PRO A 77 9.75 -3.95 0.71
CA PRO A 77 10.38 -4.29 1.97
C PRO A 77 10.89 -5.74 1.98
N SER A 78 12.11 -5.94 2.47
CA SER A 78 12.72 -7.27 2.62
C SER A 78 13.46 -7.34 3.97
N PRO A 79 12.94 -8.06 4.97
CA PRO A 79 11.70 -8.84 4.93
C PRO A 79 10.44 -7.96 4.81
N LEU A 80 9.35 -8.54 4.32
CA LEU A 80 8.04 -7.88 4.40
C LEU A 80 7.66 -7.65 5.87
N PRO A 81 6.93 -6.56 6.18
CA PRO A 81 6.47 -6.32 7.55
C PRO A 81 5.53 -7.45 8.00
N SER A 82 5.54 -7.73 9.29
CA SER A 82 4.57 -8.66 9.87
C SER A 82 3.17 -8.06 9.84
N ARG A 83 2.17 -8.91 9.60
CA ARG A 83 0.76 -8.59 9.74
C ARG A 83 0.51 -8.12 11.17
N GLN A 84 0.19 -6.85 11.32
CA GLN A 84 -0.28 -6.31 12.59
C GLN A 84 -1.64 -6.90 12.93
N GLN A 85 -1.81 -7.33 14.19
CA GLN A 85 -3.11 -7.75 14.71
C GLN A 85 -3.97 -6.51 15.03
N PRO A 86 -5.29 -6.60 14.86
CA PRO A 86 -6.20 -5.60 15.41
C PRO A 86 -5.99 -5.45 16.92
N PRO A 87 -6.19 -4.24 17.50
CA PRO A 87 -6.19 -4.07 18.95
C PRO A 87 -7.17 -5.04 19.62
N LYS A 88 -6.76 -5.66 20.73
CA LYS A 88 -7.61 -6.61 21.49
C LYS A 88 -8.88 -5.96 22.05
N ASP A 89 -8.78 -4.67 22.38
CA ASP A 89 -9.88 -3.82 22.82
C ASP A 89 -10.04 -2.66 21.81
N PRO A 90 -10.74 -2.89 20.70
CA PRO A 90 -10.92 -1.86 19.68
C PRO A 90 -11.71 -0.70 20.27
N SER A 91 -11.22 0.53 20.05
CA SER A 91 -11.91 1.76 20.47
C SER A 91 -13.14 2.09 19.61
N PHE A 92 -13.58 1.14 18.78
CA PHE A 92 -14.67 1.31 17.83
C PHE A 92 -15.55 0.06 17.72
N ALA A 93 -16.77 0.25 17.23
CA ALA A 93 -17.69 -0.79 16.82
C ALA A 93 -18.22 -0.51 15.42
N ILE A 94 -18.48 -1.58 14.66
CA ILE A 94 -19.16 -1.49 13.37
C ILE A 94 -20.66 -1.66 13.61
N LEU A 95 -21.46 -0.62 13.36
CA LEU A 95 -22.90 -0.62 13.66
C LEU A 95 -23.74 -0.24 12.42
N PRO A 96 -24.90 -0.88 12.19
CA PRO A 96 -25.81 -0.47 11.13
C PRO A 96 -26.27 0.97 11.30
N THR A 97 -26.34 1.68 10.19
CA THR A 97 -26.81 3.06 10.05
C THR A 97 -28.04 3.07 9.17
N PRO A 98 -29.13 3.76 9.58
CA PRO A 98 -30.31 3.91 8.74
C PRO A 98 -29.93 4.46 7.37
N ASN A 99 -30.29 3.74 6.31
CA ASN A 99 -30.12 4.14 4.91
C ASN A 99 -28.67 4.36 4.43
N LYS A 100 -27.64 4.05 5.23
CA LYS A 100 -26.22 4.31 4.88
C LYS A 100 -25.29 3.10 5.04
N GLY A 101 -25.85 1.94 5.39
CA GLY A 101 -25.09 0.73 5.63
C GLY A 101 -24.54 0.63 7.06
N ALA A 102 -23.23 0.54 7.19
CA ALA A 102 -22.30 0.33 8.32
C ALA A 102 -21.48 1.55 8.68
N GLY A 103 -21.57 2.08 9.87
CA GLY A 103 -20.59 3.05 10.35
C GLY A 103 -19.56 2.39 11.25
N MET A 104 -18.35 2.96 11.28
CA MET A 104 -17.41 2.75 12.37
C MET A 104 -17.63 3.83 13.42
N PHE A 105 -17.98 3.44 14.64
CA PHE A 105 -18.33 4.35 15.74
C PHE A 105 -17.39 4.18 16.90
N ALA A 106 -16.89 5.27 17.48
CA ALA A 106 -16.09 5.20 18.69
C ALA A 106 -16.92 4.66 19.86
N THR A 107 -16.39 3.67 20.60
CA THR A 107 -17.03 3.07 21.78
C THR A 107 -16.57 3.71 23.09
N ARG A 108 -15.50 4.51 23.03
CA ARG A 108 -14.90 5.25 24.14
C ARG A 108 -14.18 6.50 23.64
N SER A 109 -13.69 7.32 24.57
CA SER A 109 -12.77 8.41 24.22
C SER A 109 -11.45 7.84 23.69
N ILE A 110 -10.91 8.47 22.63
CA ILE A 110 -9.67 8.08 21.96
C ILE A 110 -8.66 9.23 22.15
N PRO A 111 -7.66 9.07 23.03
CA PRO A 111 -6.54 9.99 23.17
C PRO A 111 -5.84 10.29 21.85
N ALA A 112 -5.29 11.51 21.74
CA ALA A 112 -4.45 11.87 20.60
C ALA A 112 -3.23 10.94 20.50
N GLY A 113 -2.98 10.43 19.29
CA GLY A 113 -1.90 9.49 19.02
C GLY A 113 -2.23 8.01 19.28
N GLU A 114 -3.44 7.69 19.78
CA GLU A 114 -3.84 6.29 19.94
C GLU A 114 -4.13 5.61 18.60
N LEU A 115 -3.66 4.37 18.46
CA LEU A 115 -3.90 3.53 17.28
C LEU A 115 -5.34 3.02 17.27
N ILE A 116 -6.12 3.43 16.26
CA ILE A 116 -7.51 3.00 16.09
C ILE A 116 -7.59 1.67 15.34
N VAL A 117 -6.94 1.58 14.18
CA VAL A 117 -6.98 0.41 13.31
C VAL A 117 -5.67 0.28 12.55
N VAL A 118 -5.25 -0.96 12.29
CA VAL A 118 -4.21 -1.26 11.30
C VAL A 118 -4.81 -2.14 10.24
N GLU A 119 -4.54 -1.78 9.01
CA GLU A 119 -5.23 -2.30 7.86
C GLU A 119 -4.21 -2.59 6.76
N HIS A 120 -4.32 -3.77 6.16
CA HIS A 120 -3.41 -4.21 5.09
C HIS A 120 -4.19 -4.28 3.79
N PRO A 121 -3.59 -3.86 2.66
CA PRO A 121 -4.30 -3.95 1.41
C PRO A 121 -4.55 -5.41 1.02
N ALA A 122 -5.69 -5.69 0.37
CA ALA A 122 -5.89 -6.92 -0.37
C ALA A 122 -5.25 -6.84 -1.75
N LEU A 123 -5.33 -5.68 -2.41
CA LEU A 123 -4.80 -5.46 -3.75
C LEU A 123 -3.83 -4.27 -3.77
N ILE A 124 -2.75 -4.39 -4.52
CA ILE A 124 -1.88 -3.27 -4.92
C ILE A 124 -1.78 -3.29 -6.44
N LEU A 125 -2.08 -2.18 -7.10
CA LEU A 125 -2.01 -2.06 -8.56
C LEU A 125 -1.78 -0.61 -8.97
N PRO A 126 -1.30 -0.33 -10.19
CA PRO A 126 -1.24 1.03 -10.71
C PRO A 126 -2.65 1.60 -10.90
N SER A 127 -2.78 2.93 -10.86
CA SER A 127 -4.04 3.68 -10.98
C SER A 127 -4.50 3.83 -12.45
N SER A 128 -3.88 3.14 -13.40
CA SER A 128 -4.28 3.14 -14.81
C SER A 128 -5.47 2.23 -15.07
N LYS A 129 -6.06 2.35 -16.28
CA LYS A 129 -7.05 1.36 -16.75
C LYS A 129 -6.33 0.11 -17.25
N PHE A 130 -6.89 -1.04 -16.92
CA PHE A 130 -6.36 -2.35 -17.31
C PHE A 130 -7.45 -3.15 -18.04
N PRO A 131 -7.07 -4.10 -18.92
CA PRO A 131 -8.03 -5.06 -19.46
C PRO A 131 -8.70 -5.88 -18.36
N ASP A 132 -9.95 -6.29 -18.57
CA ASP A 132 -10.75 -7.10 -17.63
C ASP A 132 -9.98 -8.32 -17.09
N ALA A 133 -9.23 -9.00 -17.96
CA ALA A 133 -8.44 -10.18 -17.59
C ALA A 133 -7.41 -9.90 -16.49
N VAL A 134 -6.91 -8.67 -16.36
CA VAL A 134 -5.98 -8.26 -15.30
C VAL A 134 -6.70 -8.18 -13.97
N TYR A 135 -7.90 -7.58 -13.93
CA TYR A 135 -8.71 -7.48 -12.71
C TYR A 135 -9.18 -8.86 -12.24
N GLU A 136 -9.58 -9.73 -13.16
CA GLU A 136 -9.95 -11.11 -12.84
C GLU A 136 -8.75 -11.90 -12.30
N ALA A 137 -7.57 -11.76 -12.91
CA ALA A 137 -6.34 -12.38 -12.42
C ALA A 137 -5.93 -11.87 -11.02
N LEU A 138 -6.04 -10.55 -10.79
CA LEU A 138 -5.79 -9.92 -9.48
C LEU A 138 -6.72 -10.50 -8.41
N GLY A 139 -8.02 -10.61 -8.71
CA GLY A 139 -9.01 -11.18 -7.80
C GLY A 139 -8.79 -12.67 -7.55
N ALA A 140 -8.46 -13.44 -8.58
CA ALA A 140 -8.22 -14.88 -8.50
C ALA A 140 -6.93 -15.25 -7.73
N ALA A 141 -5.95 -14.34 -7.67
CA ALA A 141 -4.73 -14.54 -6.88
C ALA A 141 -4.96 -14.40 -5.36
N LEU A 142 -6.12 -13.93 -4.92
CA LEU A 142 -6.51 -13.92 -3.51
C LEU A 142 -7.15 -15.24 -3.09
N PRO A 143 -6.97 -15.69 -1.83
CA PRO A 143 -7.75 -16.78 -1.28
C PRO A 143 -9.25 -16.48 -1.36
N GLU A 144 -10.06 -17.51 -1.59
CA GLU A 144 -11.51 -17.38 -1.80
C GLU A 144 -12.19 -16.52 -0.72
N LYS A 145 -11.89 -16.77 0.56
CA LYS A 145 -12.45 -16.01 1.67
C LYS A 145 -12.13 -14.51 1.57
N ARG A 146 -10.87 -14.17 1.30
CA ARG A 146 -10.40 -12.78 1.12
C ARG A 146 -11.04 -12.15 -0.11
N ARG A 147 -11.15 -12.88 -1.21
CA ARG A 147 -11.84 -12.43 -2.42
C ARG A 147 -13.31 -12.16 -2.14
N GLN A 148 -13.98 -13.01 -1.37
CA GLN A 148 -15.38 -12.81 -1.01
C GLN A 148 -15.60 -11.58 -0.12
N GLU A 149 -14.77 -11.41 0.92
CA GLU A 149 -14.74 -10.20 1.75
C GLU A 149 -14.54 -8.95 0.90
N MET A 150 -13.64 -9.04 -0.08
CA MET A 150 -13.33 -7.98 -1.03
C MET A 150 -14.53 -7.65 -1.94
N VAL A 151 -15.18 -8.61 -2.59
CA VAL A 151 -16.31 -8.32 -3.50
C VAL A 151 -17.60 -7.95 -2.77
N ASN A 152 -17.70 -8.20 -1.46
CA ASN A 152 -18.81 -7.75 -0.62
C ASN A 152 -18.70 -6.27 -0.22
N MET A 153 -17.60 -5.59 -0.54
CA MET A 153 -17.47 -4.16 -0.31
C MET A 153 -18.36 -3.36 -1.28
N ALA A 154 -18.66 -2.11 -0.92
CA ALA A 154 -19.49 -1.25 -1.75
C ALA A 154 -18.88 -1.10 -3.15
N ASP A 155 -19.70 -1.32 -4.18
CA ASP A 155 -19.37 -1.02 -5.56
C ASP A 155 -20.34 0.03 -6.06
N CYS A 156 -19.75 1.14 -6.47
CA CYS A 156 -20.45 2.37 -6.78
C CYS A 156 -20.40 2.70 -8.26
N ARG A 157 -19.80 1.79 -9.03
CA ARG A 157 -19.61 1.90 -10.47
C ARG A 157 -20.68 1.07 -11.16
N GLY A 158 -21.26 1.61 -12.22
CA GLY A 158 -22.15 0.85 -13.07
C GLY A 158 -21.39 -0.24 -13.84
N ARG A 159 -22.07 -1.33 -14.19
CA ARG A 159 -21.48 -2.42 -15.01
C ARG A 159 -21.05 -1.97 -16.41
N GLU A 160 -21.65 -0.88 -16.91
CA GLU A 160 -21.24 -0.24 -18.16
C GLU A 160 -19.88 0.46 -18.03
N GLU A 161 -19.54 0.99 -16.85
CA GLU A 161 -18.26 1.65 -16.59
C GLU A 161 -17.18 0.65 -16.17
N CYS A 162 -17.55 -0.39 -15.42
CA CYS A 162 -16.66 -1.41 -14.87
C CYS A 162 -17.26 -2.79 -15.12
N PRO A 163 -16.84 -3.49 -16.20
CA PRO A 163 -17.39 -4.80 -16.55
C PRO A 163 -17.18 -5.83 -15.43
N THR A 164 -16.00 -5.82 -14.79
CA THR A 164 -15.66 -6.76 -13.73
C THR A 164 -16.06 -6.26 -12.35
N VAL A 165 -16.46 -7.18 -11.46
CA VAL A 165 -16.75 -6.86 -10.05
C VAL A 165 -15.48 -6.33 -9.37
N VAL A 166 -14.34 -6.94 -9.66
CA VAL A 166 -13.07 -6.55 -9.04
C VAL A 166 -12.71 -5.12 -9.43
N GLU A 167 -12.84 -4.74 -10.70
CA GLU A 167 -12.60 -3.37 -11.15
C GLU A 167 -13.51 -2.37 -10.43
N GLY A 168 -14.82 -2.58 -10.44
CA GLY A 168 -15.78 -1.65 -9.85
C GLY A 168 -15.48 -1.39 -8.37
N VAL A 169 -15.22 -2.48 -7.63
CA VAL A 169 -14.88 -2.38 -6.21
C VAL A 169 -13.49 -1.75 -6.00
N VAL A 170 -12.49 -2.05 -6.82
CA VAL A 170 -11.17 -1.41 -6.76
C VAL A 170 -11.28 0.09 -7.02
N ARG A 171 -11.96 0.50 -8.10
CA ARG A 171 -12.14 1.91 -8.48
C ARG A 171 -13.03 2.70 -7.53
N THR A 172 -13.77 2.00 -6.66
CA THR A 172 -14.57 2.59 -5.58
C THR A 172 -13.79 2.74 -4.27
N ASN A 173 -12.96 1.75 -3.92
CA ASN A 173 -12.39 1.63 -2.57
C ASN A 173 -10.86 1.75 -2.50
N ALA A 174 -10.17 1.97 -3.62
CA ALA A 174 -8.71 2.09 -3.62
C ALA A 174 -8.26 3.41 -2.97
N LEU A 175 -7.25 3.30 -2.11
CA LEU A 175 -6.44 4.44 -1.68
C LEU A 175 -5.34 4.64 -2.73
N VAL A 176 -5.33 5.80 -3.36
CA VAL A 176 -4.36 6.13 -4.41
C VAL A 176 -3.10 6.73 -3.77
N LEU A 177 -1.94 6.16 -4.06
CA LEU A 177 -0.60 6.53 -3.61
C LEU A 177 0.30 6.83 -4.81
N GLU A 178 0.89 8.01 -4.88
CA GLU A 178 1.90 8.30 -5.89
C GLU A 178 3.25 7.69 -5.48
N LEU A 179 3.85 6.85 -6.33
CA LEU A 179 5.19 6.30 -6.10
C LEU A 179 6.16 6.90 -7.11
N ASP A 180 7.16 7.63 -6.60
CA ASP A 180 8.33 8.09 -7.37
C ASP A 180 9.59 7.51 -6.73
N PRO A 181 9.94 6.25 -7.06
CA PRO A 181 11.02 5.54 -6.40
C PRO A 181 12.41 6.09 -6.74
N GLU A 182 12.53 6.82 -7.85
CA GLU A 182 13.80 7.36 -8.29
C GLU A 182 13.93 8.87 -8.06
N GLY A 183 12.86 9.58 -7.68
CA GLY A 183 12.85 11.04 -7.57
C GLY A 183 13.12 11.73 -8.92
N ARG A 184 12.94 10.98 -10.01
CA ARG A 184 13.36 11.32 -11.38
C ARG A 184 12.20 11.37 -12.35
N LEU A 185 11.02 10.93 -11.94
CA LEU A 185 9.85 10.94 -12.80
C LEU A 185 9.39 12.40 -12.94
N GLY A 186 9.56 12.95 -14.16
CA GLY A 186 8.84 14.16 -14.54
C GLY A 186 7.33 13.97 -14.30
N GLU A 187 6.55 15.04 -14.19
CA GLU A 187 5.11 14.94 -13.91
C GLU A 187 4.36 13.96 -14.85
N GLU A 188 4.86 13.75 -16.07
CA GLU A 188 4.31 12.83 -17.07
C GLU A 188 4.66 11.34 -16.85
N GLU A 189 5.69 11.01 -16.06
CA GLU A 189 6.16 9.63 -15.86
C GLU A 189 5.77 9.03 -14.50
N ARG A 190 5.22 9.83 -13.58
CA ARG A 190 4.81 9.36 -12.24
C ARG A 190 3.82 8.21 -12.33
N GLU A 191 4.19 7.06 -11.78
CA GLU A 191 3.24 5.97 -11.58
C GLU A 191 2.48 6.18 -10.29
N ILE A 192 1.21 6.47 -10.45
CA ILE A 192 0.27 6.51 -9.34
C ILE A 192 -0.15 5.06 -9.08
N TYR A 193 0.15 4.54 -7.90
CA TYR A 193 -0.33 3.26 -7.41
C TYR A 193 -1.61 3.42 -6.61
N GLY A 194 -2.36 2.36 -6.43
CA GLY A 194 -3.47 2.26 -5.50
C GLY A 194 -3.24 1.08 -4.56
N GLY A 195 -3.32 1.32 -3.25
CA GLY A 195 -3.45 0.28 -2.23
C GLY A 195 -4.92 0.13 -1.86
N ARG A 196 -5.47 -1.08 -1.90
CA ARG A 196 -6.87 -1.32 -1.52
C ARG A 196 -6.96 -2.03 -0.20
N VAL A 197 -7.50 -1.37 0.81
CA VAL A 197 -7.71 -1.94 2.14
C VAL A 197 -9.07 -2.65 2.24
N SER A 198 -9.11 -3.83 2.87
CA SER A 198 -10.32 -4.68 2.96
C SER A 198 -11.28 -4.32 4.08
N CYS A 199 -10.90 -3.42 4.98
CA CYS A 199 -11.74 -3.00 6.09
C CYS A 199 -11.87 -1.48 6.01
N ILE A 200 -13.07 -0.97 6.27
CA ILE A 200 -13.41 0.46 6.18
C ILE A 200 -13.41 1.02 4.75
N ASN A 201 -14.52 0.78 4.06
CA ASN A 201 -15.19 1.84 3.31
C ASN A 201 -16.69 1.55 3.27
N ARG A 202 -17.46 2.40 3.94
CA ARG A 202 -18.89 2.54 3.69
C ARG A 202 -19.23 4.02 3.63
N ILE A 203 -19.68 4.41 2.45
CA ILE A 203 -20.75 5.37 2.14
C ILE A 203 -21.08 5.03 0.68
N GLN A 204 -22.36 4.83 0.34
CA GLN A 204 -22.93 5.45 -0.85
C GLN A 204 -24.45 5.60 -0.73
N SER A 205 -24.93 6.59 -1.48
CA SER A 205 -26.12 7.44 -1.41
C SER A 205 -27.48 6.76 -1.39
#